data_AF-A0A3D2BNZ7-F1
#
_entry.id   AF-A0A3D2BNZ7-F1
#
_cell.length_a   1.000
_cell.length_b   1.000
_cell.length_c   1.000
_cell.angle_alpha   90.00
_cell.angle_beta   90.00
_cell.angle_gamma   90.00
#
_symmetry.space_group_name_H-M   'P 1'
#
loop_
_entity.id
_entity.type
_entity.pdbx_description
1 polymer ?
#
loop_
_entity_poly.entity_id
_entity_poly.type
_entity_poly.pdbx_seq_one_letter_code
_entity_poly.pdbx_strand_id
1 'polypeptide(L)'
;MSRTAVVIYNLGGPDSPEAVRPFLKNLFSDPMILRVPRPVRWFLSWLISWRRTPVAQEIYAEIGGRSPILPETEKQGAALQKALGEEYRVFVAMRYWHPYADAVARDVAEWKPDRIVLLPLYPQFSTTTTESFNRIWYPAAS
;
A
#
# COMPACT_ATOMS: atom_id res chain seq x y z
N MET A 1 29.28 3.86 -9.42
CA MET A 1 28.41 2.73 -9.06
C MET A 1 26.98 3.25 -9.04
N SER A 2 26.04 2.50 -9.62
CA SER A 2 24.65 2.96 -9.84
C SER A 2 23.80 2.66 -8.61
N ARG A 3 23.23 3.69 -7.98
CA ARG A 3 22.36 3.55 -6.80
C ARG A 3 20.98 3.07 -7.23
N THR A 4 20.50 1.96 -6.66
CA THR A 4 19.19 1.37 -7.02
C THR A 4 18.22 1.44 -5.86
N ALA A 5 17.06 2.08 -6.06
CA ALA A 5 15.95 2.02 -5.13
C ALA A 5 15.09 0.78 -5.43
N VAL A 6 14.82 -0.03 -4.42
CA VAL A 6 13.91 -1.18 -4.51
C VAL A 6 12.68 -0.88 -3.67
N VAL A 7 11.53 -0.75 -4.31
CA VAL A 7 10.27 -0.45 -3.64
C VAL A 7 9.47 -1.73 -3.58
N ILE A 8 9.38 -2.31 -2.39
CA ILE A 8 8.48 -3.43 -2.14
C ILE A 8 7.12 -2.89 -1.75
N TYR A 9 6.06 -3.45 -2.30
CA TYR A 9 4.73 -2.91 -2.04
C TYR A 9 3.62 -3.94 -1.95
N ASN A 10 2.59 -3.55 -1.19
CA ASN A 10 1.40 -4.36 -0.94
C ASN A 10 0.16 -3.46 -0.71
N LEU A 11 -0.95 -4.08 -0.31
CA LEU A 11 -2.23 -3.43 -0.08
C LEU A 11 -2.18 -2.41 1.06
N GLY A 12 -1.39 -2.73 2.09
CA GLY A 12 -1.49 -2.13 3.41
C GLY A 12 -2.61 -2.75 4.24
N GLY A 13 -2.78 -2.26 5.46
CA GLY A 13 -3.84 -2.68 6.36
C GLY A 13 -3.92 -1.75 7.56
N PRO A 14 -5.06 -1.69 8.24
CA PRO A 14 -5.26 -0.80 9.38
C PRO A 14 -4.33 -1.19 10.53
N ASP A 15 -3.72 -0.19 11.16
CA ASP A 15 -2.80 -0.32 12.30
C ASP A 15 -3.51 -0.24 13.66
N SER A 16 -4.79 0.11 13.67
CA SER A 16 -5.65 0.15 14.85
C SER A 16 -7.13 -0.14 14.49
N PRO A 17 -8.00 -0.42 15.47
CA PRO A 17 -9.43 -0.55 15.24
C PRO A 17 -10.08 0.69 14.62
N GLU A 18 -9.62 1.89 15.00
CA GLU A 18 -10.13 3.17 14.49
C GLU A 18 -9.73 3.40 13.03
N ALA A 19 -8.58 2.85 12.62
CA ALA A 19 -8.07 2.90 11.26
C ALA A 19 -8.87 2.04 10.27
N VAL A 20 -9.67 1.07 10.75
CA VAL A 20 -10.44 0.14 9.89
C VAL A 20 -11.37 0.89 8.94
N ARG A 21 -12.16 1.85 9.43
CA ARG A 21 -13.12 2.58 8.58
C ARG A 21 -12.42 3.46 7.54
N PRO A 22 -11.43 4.30 7.90
CA PRO A 22 -10.63 5.05 6.93
C PRO A 22 -9.97 4.14 5.88
N PHE A 23 -9.37 3.02 6.30
CA PHE A 23 -8.77 2.04 5.39
C PHE A 23 -9.79 1.48 4.39
N LEU A 24 -10.95 1.01 4.86
CA LEU A 24 -12.01 0.50 3.99
C LEU A 24 -12.51 1.57 3.03
N LYS A 25 -12.66 2.81 3.50
CA LYS A 25 -13.07 3.94 2.65
C LYS A 25 -12.04 4.19 1.55
N ASN A 26 -10.74 4.13 1.85
CA ASN A 26 -9.68 4.26 0.85
C ASN A 26 -9.74 3.13 -0.19
N LEU A 27 -9.89 1.89 0.27
CA LEU A 27 -10.02 0.70 -0.58
C LEU A 27 -11.21 0.82 -1.56
N PHE A 28 -12.40 1.15 -1.06
CA PHE A 28 -13.60 1.26 -1.89
C PHE A 28 -13.67 2.54 -2.73
N SER A 29 -12.84 3.55 -2.44
CA SER A 29 -12.75 4.75 -3.29
C SER A 29 -11.93 4.52 -4.58
N ASP A 30 -11.25 3.38 -4.67
CA ASP A 30 -10.44 3.04 -5.83
C ASP A 30 -11.30 2.65 -7.05
N PRO A 31 -11.13 3.31 -8.22
CA PRO A 31 -11.75 2.88 -9.47
C PRO A 31 -11.40 1.44 -9.91
N MET A 32 -10.26 0.89 -9.50
CA MET A 32 -9.85 -0.49 -9.80
C MET A 32 -10.66 -1.50 -8.98
N ILE A 33 -11.12 -1.11 -7.78
CA ILE A 33 -11.95 -1.95 -6.90
C ILE A 33 -13.43 -1.78 -7.23
N LEU A 34 -13.91 -0.54 -7.35
CA LEU A 34 -15.29 -0.21 -7.70
C LEU A 34 -15.34 0.57 -9.03
N ARG A 35 -15.62 -0.14 -10.13
CA ARG A 35 -15.67 0.39 -11.50
C ARG A 35 -16.98 1.11 -11.83
N VAL A 36 -17.32 2.12 -11.04
CA VAL A 36 -18.50 2.99 -11.23
C VAL A 36 -18.08 4.46 -11.35
N PRO A 37 -18.93 5.37 -11.86
CA PRO A 37 -18.61 6.81 -11.95
C PRO A 37 -18.21 7.41 -10.59
N ARG A 38 -17.32 8.42 -10.60
CA ARG A 38 -16.72 8.98 -9.37
C ARG A 38 -17.75 9.41 -8.29
N PRO A 39 -18.86 10.10 -8.62
CA PRO A 39 -19.83 10.51 -7.60
C PRO A 39 -20.51 9.31 -6.93
N VAL A 40 -20.90 8.30 -7.73
CA VAL A 40 -21.50 7.06 -7.25
C VAL A 40 -20.49 6.30 -6.38
N ARG A 41 -19.23 6.23 -6.82
CA ARG A 41 -18.18 5.54 -6.07
C ARG A 41 -17.91 6.19 -4.72
N TRP A 42 -17.89 7.52 -4.65
CA TRP A 42 -17.70 8.25 -3.39
C TRP A 42 -18.82 7.95 -2.39
N PHE A 43 -20.08 7.93 -2.85
CA PHE A 43 -21.21 7.55 -2.00
C PHE A 43 -21.13 6.09 -1.55
N LEU A 44 -20.84 5.17 -2.48
CA LEU A 44 -20.72 3.75 -2.18
C LEU A 44 -19.54 3.46 -1.25
N SER A 45 -18.39 4.12 -1.41
CA SER A 45 -17.24 3.91 -0.53
C SER A 45 -17.55 4.34 0.90
N TRP A 46 -18.28 5.45 1.08
CA TRP A 46 -18.77 5.88 2.40
C TRP A 46 -19.78 4.89 2.99
N LEU A 47 -20.79 4.46 2.22
CA LEU A 47 -21.84 3.55 2.69
C LEU A 47 -21.29 2.15 3.04
N ILE A 48 -20.48 1.57 2.14
CA ILE A 48 -19.89 0.24 2.30
C ILE A 48 -18.90 0.25 3.46
N SER A 49 -18.03 1.25 3.55
CA SER A 49 -17.08 1.34 4.68
C SER A 49 -17.82 1.43 6.01
N TRP A 50 -18.85 2.29 6.12
CA TRP A 50 -19.66 2.39 7.34
C TRP A 50 -20.33 1.07 7.72
N ARG A 51 -21.00 0.40 6.77
CA ARG A 51 -21.68 -0.88 7.03
C ARG A 51 -20.71 -2.02 7.37
N ARG A 52 -19.52 -2.06 6.77
CA ARG A 52 -18.55 -3.14 6.98
C ARG A 52 -17.61 -2.92 8.17
N THR A 53 -17.53 -1.70 8.71
CA THR A 53 -16.62 -1.39 9.82
C THR A 53 -16.80 -2.30 11.02
N PRO A 54 -18.02 -2.55 11.56
CA PRO A 54 -18.18 -3.36 12.77
C PRO A 54 -17.63 -4.78 12.60
N VAL A 55 -18.05 -5.44 11.52
CA VAL A 55 -17.61 -6.81 11.18
C VAL A 55 -16.09 -6.86 10.97
N ALA A 56 -15.52 -5.88 10.29
CA ALA A 56 -14.07 -5.83 10.06
C ALA A 56 -13.29 -5.59 11.36
N GLN A 57 -13.79 -4.75 12.27
CA GLN A 57 -13.18 -4.52 13.58
C GLN A 57 -13.19 -5.79 14.43
N GLU A 58 -14.27 -6.57 14.43
CA GLU A 58 -14.34 -7.86 15.11
C GLU A 58 -13.27 -8.83 14.59
N ILE A 59 -13.14 -8.96 13.27
CA ILE A 59 -12.10 -9.80 12.64
C ILE A 59 -10.69 -9.32 13.04
N TYR A 60 -10.43 -8.00 13.01
CA TYR A 60 -9.14 -7.48 13.43
C TYR A 60 -8.89 -7.72 14.92
N ALA A 61 -9.92 -7.66 15.77
CA ALA A 61 -9.79 -7.92 17.21
C ALA A 61 -9.33 -9.36 17.49
N GLU A 62 -9.82 -10.35 16.73
CA GLU A 62 -9.39 -11.75 16.84
C GLU A 62 -7.89 -11.96 16.57
N ILE A 63 -7.27 -11.07 15.79
CA ILE A 63 -5.85 -11.13 15.41
C ILE A 63 -4.97 -10.08 16.11
N GLY A 64 -5.46 -9.49 17.20
CA GLY A 64 -4.69 -8.52 18.01
C GLY A 64 -4.99 -7.04 17.71
N GLY A 65 -6.12 -6.74 17.09
CA GLY A 65 -6.67 -5.39 16.90
C GLY A 65 -6.13 -4.62 15.68
N ARG A 66 -5.22 -5.21 14.89
CA ARG A 66 -4.58 -4.57 13.74
C ARG A 66 -4.08 -5.56 12.71
N SER A 67 -3.80 -5.08 11.50
CA SER A 67 -3.21 -5.88 10.44
C SER A 67 -1.71 -6.11 10.69
N PRO A 68 -1.22 -7.36 10.61
CA PRO A 68 0.21 -7.66 10.71
C PRO A 68 0.98 -7.31 9.43
N ILE A 69 0.29 -6.94 8.34
CA ILE A 69 0.89 -6.84 7.00
C ILE A 69 2.06 -5.85 6.93
N LEU A 70 1.96 -4.69 7.57
CA LEU A 70 3.02 -3.69 7.56
C LEU A 70 4.25 -4.17 8.35
N PRO A 71 4.13 -4.59 9.62
CA PRO A 71 5.26 -5.16 10.37
C PRO A 71 5.95 -6.32 9.65
N GLU A 72 5.19 -7.24 9.04
CA GLU A 72 5.78 -8.35 8.30
C GLU A 72 6.47 -7.89 7.00
N THR A 73 5.91 -6.89 6.32
CA THR A 73 6.54 -6.30 5.13
C THR A 73 7.82 -5.56 5.48
N GLU A 74 7.86 -4.84 6.61
CA GLU A 74 9.07 -4.16 7.11
C GLU A 74 10.18 -5.15 7.45
N LYS A 75 9.84 -6.29 8.07
CA LYS A 75 10.82 -7.38 8.31
C LYS A 75 11.38 -7.92 7.01
N GLN A 76 10.54 -8.15 6.00
CA GLN A 76 10.98 -8.58 4.67
C GLN A 76 11.86 -7.52 4.00
N GLY A 77 11.49 -6.24 4.10
CA GLY A 77 12.27 -5.13 3.56
C GLY A 77 13.65 -5.01 4.21
N ALA A 78 13.73 -5.17 5.53
CA ALA A 78 14.99 -5.17 6.27
C ALA A 78 15.88 -6.37 5.88
N ALA A 79 15.29 -7.56 5.76
CA ALA A 79 16.01 -8.76 5.30
C ALA A 79 16.54 -8.59 3.87
N LEU A 80 15.72 -8.02 2.98
CA LEU A 80 16.10 -7.73 1.59
C LEU A 80 17.20 -6.66 1.53
N GLN A 81 17.11 -5.59 2.32
CA GLN A 81 18.14 -4.56 2.40
C GLN A 81 19.50 -5.16 2.82
N LYS A 82 19.48 -6.05 3.82
CA LYS A 82 20.68 -6.75 4.27
C LYS A 82 21.27 -7.66 3.18
N ALA A 83 20.43 -8.32 2.40
CA ALA A 83 20.87 -9.21 1.32
C ALA A 83 21.44 -8.45 0.11
N LEU A 84 20.92 -7.25 -0.19
CA LEU A 84 21.33 -6.45 -1.35
C LEU A 84 22.58 -5.59 -1.10
N GLY A 85 22.81 -5.15 0.13
CA GLY A 85 23.96 -4.31 0.48
C GLY A 85 23.79 -2.82 0.18
N GLU A 86 24.89 -2.08 0.20
CA GLU A 86 24.91 -0.60 0.27
C GLU A 86 24.58 0.12 -1.05
N GLU A 87 24.72 -0.56 -2.19
CA GLU A 87 24.35 -0.01 -3.50
C GLU A 87 22.82 0.11 -3.69
N TYR A 88 22.05 -0.53 -2.80
CA TYR A 88 20.60 -0.57 -2.85
C TYR A 88 19.98 0.13 -1.65
N ARG A 89 18.80 0.71 -1.85
CA ARG A 89 17.93 1.13 -0.75
C ARG A 89 16.54 0.56 -0.92
N VAL A 90 16.08 -0.19 0.08
CA VAL A 90 14.74 -0.79 0.10
C VAL A 90 13.75 0.17 0.76
N PHE A 91 12.61 0.38 0.09
CA PHE A 91 11.49 1.17 0.55
C PHE A 91 10.24 0.29 0.63
N VAL A 92 9.42 0.51 1.65
CA VAL A 92 8.13 -0.16 1.82
C VAL A 92 7.03 0.83 1.46
N ALA A 93 6.11 0.42 0.58
CA ALA A 93 4.98 1.23 0.17
C ALA A 93 3.66 0.45 0.21
N MET A 94 2.59 1.14 0.54
CA MET A 94 1.27 0.56 0.72
C MET A 94 0.24 1.31 -0.11
N ARG A 95 -0.75 0.57 -0.62
CA ARG A 95 -1.76 1.14 -1.52
C ARG A 95 -2.86 1.92 -0.80
N TYR A 96 -3.41 1.38 0.29
CA TYR A 96 -4.61 1.93 0.95
C TYR A 96 -4.41 2.29 2.42
N TRP A 97 -3.21 2.04 2.96
CA TRP A 97 -2.80 2.52 4.28
C TRP A 97 -1.37 3.05 4.25
N HIS A 98 -0.90 3.67 5.33
CA HIS A 98 0.47 4.17 5.42
C HIS A 98 1.49 3.02 5.46
N PRO A 99 2.74 3.25 5.00
CA PRO A 99 3.20 4.42 4.25
C PRO A 99 2.65 4.41 2.81
N TYR A 100 1.97 5.48 2.39
CA TYR A 100 1.29 5.51 1.09
C TYR A 100 2.26 5.58 -0.08
N ALA A 101 1.89 4.96 -1.20
CA ALA A 101 2.69 4.91 -2.42
C ALA A 101 3.20 6.29 -2.89
N ASP A 102 2.39 7.35 -2.81
CA ASP A 102 2.78 8.70 -3.22
C ASP A 102 3.77 9.36 -2.25
N ALA A 103 3.64 9.08 -0.95
CA ALA A 103 4.59 9.53 0.05
C ALA A 103 5.96 8.87 -0.15
N VAL A 104 5.95 7.55 -0.33
CA VAL A 104 7.18 6.78 -0.55
C VAL A 104 7.82 7.14 -1.90
N ALA A 105 7.03 7.45 -2.94
CA ALA A 105 7.56 7.94 -4.20
C ALA A 105 8.36 9.25 -4.03
N ARG A 106 7.89 10.17 -3.17
CA ARG A 106 8.63 11.39 -2.82
C ARG A 106 9.93 11.07 -2.07
N ASP A 107 9.87 10.18 -1.08
CA ASP A 107 11.06 9.74 -0.35
C ASP A 107 12.12 9.09 -1.27
N VAL A 108 11.66 8.30 -2.26
CA VAL A 108 12.53 7.71 -3.28
C VAL A 108 13.14 8.79 -4.17
N ALA A 109 12.36 9.77 -4.62
CA ALA A 109 12.86 10.88 -5.44
C ALA A 109 13.92 11.71 -4.68
N GLU A 110 13.69 11.98 -3.40
CA GLU A 110 14.65 12.67 -2.52
C GLU A 110 15.97 11.91 -2.35
N TRP A 111 15.92 10.57 -2.40
CA TRP A 111 17.12 9.73 -2.34
C TRP A 111 17.96 9.76 -3.62
N LYS A 112 17.39 10.21 -4.74
CA LYS A 112 18.04 10.36 -6.06
C LYS A 112 18.70 9.06 -6.56
N PRO A 113 17.92 7.97 -6.75
CA PRO A 113 18.42 6.75 -7.37
C PRO A 113 18.72 6.95 -8.86
N ASP A 114 19.68 6.19 -9.39
CA ASP A 114 19.89 6.04 -10.83
C ASP A 114 18.88 5.07 -11.45
N ARG A 115 18.34 4.14 -10.63
CA ARG A 115 17.37 3.11 -11.03
C ARG A 115 16.33 2.86 -9.94
N ILE A 116 15.07 2.71 -10.33
CA ILE A 116 13.98 2.30 -9.44
C ILE A 116 13.47 0.92 -9.88
N VAL A 117 13.33 0.00 -8.94
CA VAL A 117 12.73 -1.33 -9.11
C VAL A 117 11.46 -1.39 -8.28
N LEU A 118 10.31 -1.56 -8.94
CA LEU A 118 9.04 -1.82 -8.27
C LEU A 118 8.84 -3.33 -8.13
N LEU A 119 8.81 -3.83 -6.89
CA LEU A 119 8.65 -5.24 -6.57
C LEU A 119 7.31 -5.49 -5.85
N PRO A 120 6.26 -5.94 -6.55
CA PRO A 120 5.01 -6.32 -5.90
C PRO A 120 5.22 -7.53 -4.98
N LEU A 121 4.62 -7.50 -3.80
CA LEU A 121 4.52 -8.68 -2.92
C LEU A 121 3.33 -9.58 -3.28
N TYR A 122 2.78 -9.41 -4.49
CA TYR A 122 1.79 -10.27 -5.11
C TYR A 122 2.48 -11.12 -6.18
N PRO A 123 2.59 -12.45 -6.00
CA PRO A 123 3.20 -13.31 -7.00
C PRO A 123 2.42 -13.33 -8.33
N GLN A 124 1.10 -13.16 -8.26
CA GLN A 124 0.22 -13.09 -9.43
C GLN A 124 -0.22 -11.65 -9.69
N PHE A 125 -0.07 -11.20 -10.93
CA PHE A 125 -0.55 -9.89 -11.35
C PHE A 125 -2.08 -9.80 -11.26
N SER A 126 -2.59 -8.68 -10.74
CA SER A 126 -3.99 -8.30 -10.86
C SER A 126 -4.16 -6.79 -11.01
N THR A 127 -5.19 -6.41 -11.78
CA THR A 127 -5.56 -5.01 -11.97
C THR A 127 -6.01 -4.32 -10.67
N THR A 128 -6.51 -5.09 -9.70
CA THR A 128 -7.01 -4.58 -8.41
C THR A 128 -5.93 -4.44 -7.36
N THR A 129 -4.72 -4.96 -7.62
CA THR A 129 -3.58 -4.95 -6.69
C THR A 129 -2.38 -4.22 -7.33
N THR A 130 -1.62 -4.90 -8.19
CA THR A 130 -0.40 -4.41 -8.81
C THR A 130 -0.65 -3.15 -9.65
N GLU A 131 -1.64 -3.19 -10.54
CA GLU A 131 -1.93 -2.04 -11.39
C GLU A 131 -2.51 -0.86 -10.60
N SER A 132 -3.35 -1.15 -9.59
CA SER A 132 -3.89 -0.12 -8.70
C SER A 132 -2.77 0.67 -7.99
N PHE A 133 -1.72 -0.01 -7.54
CA PHE A 133 -0.51 0.63 -6.99
C PHE A 133 0.21 1.49 -8.02
N ASN A 134 0.51 0.93 -9.19
CA ASN A 134 1.22 1.63 -10.26
C ASN A 134 0.57 2.95 -10.65
N ARG A 135 -0.77 3.00 -10.68
CA ARG A 135 -1.54 4.22 -11.01
C ARG A 135 -1.37 5.37 -10.01
N ILE A 136 -1.00 5.07 -8.76
CA ILE A 136 -0.66 6.09 -7.76
C ILE A 136 0.84 6.41 -7.83
N TRP A 137 1.66 5.39 -8.03
CA TRP A 137 3.11 5.53 -8.06
C TRP A 137 3.61 6.42 -9.20
N TYR A 138 3.26 6.11 -10.46
CA TYR A 138 3.86 6.77 -11.62
C TYR A 138 3.69 8.30 -11.63
N PRO A 139 2.50 8.87 -11.34
CA PRO A 139 2.34 10.32 -11.27
C PRO A 139 3.13 10.98 -10.14
N ALA A 140 3.39 10.25 -9.04
CA ALA A 140 4.10 10.77 -7.87
C ALA A 140 5.64 10.64 -7.99
N ALA A 141 6.11 9.72 -8.83
CA ALA A 141 7.53 9.48 -9.10
C ALA A 141 8.06 10.23 -10.35
N SER A 142 7.20 11.06 -10.97
CA SER A 142 7.54 11.89 -12.14
C SER A 142 8.26 13.18 -11.74
#